data_AF-A0A350CD05-F1
#
_entry.id   AF-A0A350CD05-F1
#
_cell.length_a   1.000
_cell.length_b   1.000
_cell.length_c   1.000
_cell.angle_alpha   90.00
_cell.angle_beta   90.00
_cell.angle_gamma   90.00
#
_symmetry.space_group_name_H-M   'P 1'
#
loop_
_entity.id
_entity.type
_entity.pdbx_description
1 polymer ?
#
loop_
_entity_poly.entity_id
_entity_poly.type
_entity_poly.pdbx_seq_one_letter_code
_entity_poly.pdbx_strand_id
1 'polypeptide(L)'
;MEPHAADIQMFPEPPSNITQHQPQIPHGKLEIIEYQSKTVGTTRRMNVYTPPGYSSEKKYPVLYLLHGIGGDETEWQRYADPANLLDNL
;
A
#
# COMPACT_ATOMS: atom_id res chain seq x y z
N MET A 1 -7.45 12.99 29.82
CA MET A 1 -6.21 13.21 29.02
C MET A 1 -6.58 14.31 28.05
N GLU A 2 -6.14 15.53 28.32
CA GLU A 2 -6.43 16.69 27.46
C GLU A 2 -5.73 16.48 26.10
N PRO A 3 -6.41 16.66 24.97
CA PRO A 3 -5.75 16.57 23.67
C PRO A 3 -4.72 17.72 23.55
N HIS A 4 -3.46 17.37 23.27
CA HIS A 4 -2.43 18.34 22.97
C HIS A 4 -2.81 19.12 21.70
N ALA A 5 -2.57 20.43 21.70
CA ALA A 5 -2.95 21.40 20.65
C ALA A 5 -2.34 21.16 19.24
N ALA A 6 -1.76 19.98 18.97
CA ALA A 6 -1.13 19.60 17.71
C ALA A 6 -2.00 18.67 16.84
N ASP A 7 -3.02 18.02 17.38
CA ASP A 7 -3.88 17.10 16.63
C ASP A 7 -5.09 17.84 16.03
N ILE A 8 -4.84 18.72 15.05
CA ILE A 8 -5.90 19.31 14.23
C ILE A 8 -6.12 18.39 13.02
N GLN A 9 -7.20 17.60 13.07
CA GLN A 9 -7.64 16.79 11.95
C GLN A 9 -8.02 17.68 10.76
N MET A 10 -7.17 17.72 9.72
CA MET A 10 -7.38 18.56 8.52
C MET A 10 -8.37 17.97 7.52
N PHE A 11 -8.61 16.66 7.57
CA PHE A 11 -9.48 15.94 6.62
C PHE A 11 -10.56 15.16 7.37
N PRO A 12 -11.76 14.96 6.80
CA PRO A 12 -12.75 14.09 7.43
C PRO A 12 -12.18 12.68 7.63
N GLU A 13 -12.69 11.97 8.63
CA GLU A 13 -12.40 10.55 8.79
C GLU A 13 -12.78 9.79 7.51
N PRO A 14 -11.94 8.83 7.06
CA PRO A 14 -12.30 8.00 5.93
C PRO A 14 -13.54 7.16 6.26
N PRO A 15 -14.29 6.71 5.23
CA PRO A 15 -15.38 5.75 5.43
C PRO A 15 -14.88 4.49 6.15
N SER A 16 -15.69 3.94 7.04
CA SER A 16 -15.33 2.74 7.83
C SER A 16 -15.11 1.48 6.97
N ASN A 17 -15.56 1.51 5.71
CA ASN A 17 -15.41 0.43 4.74
C ASN A 17 -14.25 0.65 3.75
N ILE A 18 -13.38 1.64 3.97
CA ILE A 18 -12.30 1.99 3.03
C ILE A 18 -11.32 0.82 2.74
N THR A 19 -11.19 -0.15 3.65
CA THR A 19 -10.37 -1.36 3.45
C THR A 19 -11.19 -2.59 3.06
N GLN A 20 -12.51 -2.48 2.96
CA GLN A 20 -13.37 -3.61 2.59
C GLN A 20 -13.32 -3.86 1.09
N HIS A 21 -13.31 -5.14 0.71
CA HIS A 21 -13.36 -5.55 -0.68
C HIS A 21 -14.71 -5.17 -1.31
N GLN A 22 -14.68 -4.39 -2.39
CA GLN A 22 -15.87 -3.95 -3.13
C GLN A 22 -15.96 -4.66 -4.49
N PRO A 23 -16.81 -5.67 -4.67
CA PRO A 23 -16.80 -6.50 -5.89
C PRO A 23 -17.26 -5.78 -7.18
N GLN A 24 -17.76 -4.56 -7.07
CA GLN A 24 -18.34 -3.80 -8.18
C GLN A 24 -17.42 -2.72 -8.75
N ILE A 25 -16.18 -2.61 -8.24
CA ILE A 25 -15.19 -1.65 -8.75
C ILE A 25 -14.03 -2.39 -9.45
N PRO A 26 -13.31 -1.71 -10.35
CA PRO A 26 -12.05 -2.24 -10.88
C PRO A 26 -11.02 -2.43 -9.77
N HIS A 27 -10.30 -3.55 -9.80
CA HIS A 27 -9.26 -3.88 -8.82
C HIS A 27 -7.87 -3.78 -9.44
N GLY A 28 -6.93 -3.27 -8.65
CA GLY A 28 -5.52 -3.32 -8.98
C GLY A 28 -4.95 -4.74 -8.87
N LYS A 29 -3.65 -4.84 -9.06
CA LYS A 29 -2.91 -6.09 -8.95
C LYS A 29 -1.81 -5.92 -7.92
N LEU A 30 -1.79 -6.81 -6.92
CA LEU A 30 -0.72 -6.90 -5.93
C LEU A 30 0.13 -8.12 -6.24
N GLU A 31 1.41 -7.92 -6.53
CA GLU A 31 2.34 -8.99 -6.91
C GLU A 31 3.62 -8.95 -6.09
N ILE A 32 4.10 -10.13 -5.70
CA ILE A 32 5.46 -10.26 -5.20
C ILE A 32 6.40 -10.35 -6.40
N ILE A 33 7.38 -9.45 -6.45
CA ILE A 33 8.49 -9.52 -7.40
C ILE A 33 9.80 -9.81 -6.67
N GLU A 34 10.71 -10.48 -7.37
CA GLU A 34 12.07 -10.71 -6.91
C GLU A 34 13.06 -9.82 -7.65
N TYR A 35 14.09 -9.33 -6.95
CA TYR A 35 15.15 -8.54 -7.56
C TYR A 35 16.50 -8.83 -6.89
N GLN A 36 17.56 -8.85 -7.70
CA GLN A 36 18.92 -8.98 -7.19
C GLN A 36 19.37 -7.65 -6.57
N SER A 37 19.63 -7.63 -5.26
CA SER A 37 20.23 -6.47 -4.61
C SER A 37 21.74 -6.53 -4.69
N LYS A 38 22.35 -5.50 -5.29
CA LYS A 38 23.81 -5.36 -5.31
C LYS A 38 24.36 -4.95 -3.94
N THR A 39 23.62 -4.13 -3.20
CA THR A 39 24.07 -3.58 -1.91
C THR A 39 24.18 -4.65 -0.83
N VAL A 40 23.21 -5.56 -0.75
CA VAL A 40 23.22 -6.65 0.25
C VAL A 40 23.64 -8.00 -0.34
N GLY A 41 23.96 -8.06 -1.63
CA GLY A 41 24.51 -9.26 -2.28
C GLY A 41 23.55 -10.46 -2.40
N THR A 42 22.24 -10.26 -2.25
CA THR A 42 21.24 -11.34 -2.29
C THR A 42 19.98 -10.95 -3.06
N THR A 43 19.21 -11.95 -3.48
CA THR A 43 17.86 -11.76 -4.03
C THR A 43 16.92 -11.32 -2.91
N ARG A 44 16.17 -10.26 -3.17
CA ARG A 44 15.14 -9.75 -2.26
C ARG A 44 13.79 -9.81 -2.93
N ARG A 45 12.74 -9.76 -2.09
CA ARG A 45 11.35 -9.70 -2.54
C ARG A 45 10.73 -8.37 -2.15
N MET A 46 9.75 -7.92 -2.93
CA MET A 46 8.87 -6.81 -2.56
C MET A 46 7.48 -7.04 -3.15
N ASN A 47 6.47 -6.55 -2.44
CA ASN A 47 5.13 -6.42 -2.98
C ASN A 47 5.01 -5.13 -3.82
N VAL A 48 4.43 -5.25 -5.01
CA VAL A 48 4.14 -4.13 -5.92
C VAL A 48 2.66 -4.13 -6.22
N TYR A 49 2.00 -3.02 -5.88
CA TYR A 49 0.64 -2.74 -6.31
C TYR A 49 0.67 -1.93 -7.60
N THR A 50 -0.08 -2.36 -8.61
CA THR A 50 -0.40 -1.58 -9.80
C THR A 50 -1.89 -1.26 -9.84
N PRO A 51 -2.30 -0.02 -10.12
CA PRO A 51 -3.71 0.38 -10.08
C PRO A 51 -4.54 -0.31 -11.17
N PRO A 52 -5.89 -0.31 -11.06
CA PRO A 52 -6.75 -0.79 -12.11
C PRO A 52 -6.46 -0.11 -13.45
N GLY A 53 -6.35 -0.88 -14.52
CA GLY A 53 -6.01 -0.36 -15.86
C GLY A 53 -4.55 0.04 -16.04
N TYR A 54 -3.64 -0.40 -15.15
CA TYR A 54 -2.21 -0.20 -15.31
C TYR A 54 -1.72 -0.61 -16.72
N SER A 55 -0.82 0.21 -17.26
CA SER A 55 -0.18 0.00 -18.56
C SER A 55 1.29 0.40 -18.47
N SER A 56 2.18 -0.42 -19.01
CA SER A 56 3.61 -0.15 -19.06
C SER A 56 4.00 1.04 -19.96
N GLU A 57 3.07 1.51 -20.81
CA GLU A 57 3.27 2.66 -21.70
C GLU A 57 3.05 4.00 -21.00
N LYS A 58 2.40 4.00 -19.83
CA LYS A 58 2.12 5.20 -19.04
C LYS A 58 3.01 5.26 -17.80
N LYS A 59 3.41 6.48 -17.42
CA LYS A 59 4.12 6.73 -16.16
C LYS A 59 3.13 7.00 -15.03
N TYR A 60 3.43 6.47 -13.86
CA TYR A 60 2.66 6.64 -12.63
C TYR A 60 3.60 7.18 -11.54
N PRO A 61 3.10 8.00 -10.59
CA PRO A 61 3.85 8.29 -9.38
C PRO A 61 4.05 7.00 -8.57
N VAL A 62 5.14 6.95 -7.80
CA VAL A 62 5.51 5.79 -6.99
C VAL A 62 5.49 6.16 -5.52
N LEU A 63 4.73 5.39 -4.73
CA LEU A 63 4.77 5.41 -3.27
C LEU A 63 5.60 4.21 -2.80
N TYR A 64 6.70 4.48 -2.08
CA TYR A 64 7.43 3.43 -1.36
C TYR A 64 6.88 3.33 0.06
N LEU A 65 6.24 2.19 0.34
CA LEU A 65 5.62 1.93 1.63
C LEU A 65 6.47 0.92 2.41
N LEU A 66 6.99 1.35 3.56
CA LEU A 66 7.90 0.55 4.38
C LEU A 66 7.16 -0.02 5.59
N HIS A 67 7.54 -1.23 6.00
CA HIS A 67 7.04 -1.88 7.21
C HIS A 67 7.77 -1.37 8.47
N GLY A 68 7.23 -1.70 9.64
CA GLY A 68 7.82 -1.40 10.94
C GLY A 68 8.96 -2.35 11.33
N ILE A 69 9.46 -2.19 12.56
CA ILE A 69 10.46 -3.09 13.12
C ILE A 69 9.92 -4.51 13.27
N GLY A 70 10.68 -5.51 12.81
CA GLY A 70 10.26 -6.92 12.84
C GLY A 70 9.32 -7.34 11.70
N GLY A 71 8.91 -6.40 10.85
CA GLY A 71 8.12 -6.66 9.66
C GLY A 71 8.93 -7.18 8.47
N ASP A 72 8.20 -7.49 7.40
CA ASP A 72 8.71 -7.91 6.11
C ASP A 72 7.84 -7.34 4.97
N GLU A 73 8.08 -7.76 3.72
CA GLU A 73 7.35 -7.27 2.54
C GLU A 73 5.84 -7.57 2.55
N THR A 74 5.39 -8.45 3.44
CA THR A 74 3.99 -8.87 3.56
C THR A 74 3.26 -8.22 4.73
N GLU A 75 3.95 -7.46 5.60
CA GLU A 75 3.33 -6.86 6.80
C GLU A 75 2.09 -6.02 6.46
N TRP A 76 2.21 -5.10 5.49
CA TRP A 76 1.10 -4.27 5.04
C TRP A 76 -0.07 -5.11 4.51
N GLN A 77 0.21 -6.14 3.72
CA GLN A 77 -0.83 -7.04 3.22
C GLN A 77 -1.55 -7.78 4.35
N ARG A 78 -0.83 -8.19 5.40
CA ARG A 78 -1.41 -8.95 6.52
C ARG A 78 -2.29 -8.12 7.45
N TYR A 79 -1.99 -6.84 7.62
CA TYR A 79 -2.58 -6.04 8.70
C TYR A 79 -3.36 -4.80 8.23
N ALA A 80 -3.24 -4.39 6.97
CA ALA A 80 -3.78 -3.12 6.50
C ALA A 80 -4.47 -3.15 5.13
N ASP A 81 -4.56 -4.32 4.47
CA ASP A 81 -5.25 -4.51 3.18
C ASP A 81 -4.99 -3.38 2.14
N PRO A 82 -3.72 -3.08 1.82
CA PRO A 82 -3.36 -1.92 1.01
C PRO A 82 -3.96 -1.97 -0.40
N ALA A 83 -4.23 -3.15 -0.95
CA ALA A 83 -4.89 -3.28 -2.25
C ALA A 83 -6.33 -2.73 -2.21
N ASN A 84 -7.14 -3.17 -1.24
CA ASN A 84 -8.52 -2.67 -1.09
C ASN A 84 -8.53 -1.20 -0.72
N LEU A 85 -7.61 -0.76 0.15
CA LEU A 85 -7.45 0.63 0.49
C LEU A 85 -7.23 1.47 -0.76
N LEU A 86 -6.24 1.13 -1.59
CA LEU A 86 -5.90 1.89 -2.79
C LEU A 86 -6.95 1.79 -3.90
N ASP A 87 -7.67 0.67 -4.00
CA ASP A 87 -8.79 0.53 -4.94
C ASP A 87 -9.98 1.43 -4.57
N ASN A 88 -10.18 1.73 -3.28
CA ASN A 88 -11.32 2.47 -2.75
C ASN A 88 -11.09 4.00 -2.60
N LEU A 89 -9.91 4.52 -2.97
CA LEU A 89 -9.56 5.95 -2.88
C LEU A 89 -10.12 6.82 -4.01
#